data_AF-A0A832FK00-F1
#
_entry.id   AF-A0A832FK00-F1
#
_cell.length_a   1.000
_cell.length_b   1.000
_cell.length_c   1.000
_cell.angle_alpha   90.00
_cell.angle_beta   90.00
_cell.angle_gamma   90.00
#
_symmetry.space_group_name_H-M   'P 1'
#
loop_
_entity.id
_entity.type
_entity.pdbx_description
1 polymer ?
#
loop_
_entity_poly.entity_id
_entity_poly.type
_entity_poly.pdbx_seq_one_letter_code
_entity_poly.pdbx_strand_id
1 'polypeptide(L)'
;MKETKNNYPIYVPLLRNLFNLALFGLGLWTLAGIHLSLAILYGLYCLAAAIMIMPGLRCTRCFYHGRRCSTGFGLVAGLLYRKDTHHVFTDGVWHNVFLMPIGLFPLAGAVWRIIFWQDRLSLWLGLGLVVVVGGLLTEHALLGCRSCRELAGCPARWVVGSPPAAASAEPDAKSH
;
A
#
# COMPACT_ATOMS: atom_id res chain seq x y z
N MET A 1 -25.08 -11.53 -1.25
CA MET A 1 -23.84 -12.07 -1.86
C MET A 1 -22.93 -12.54 -0.74
N LYS A 2 -22.86 -13.84 -0.46
CA LYS A 2 -22.07 -14.42 0.65
C LYS A 2 -20.62 -14.59 0.19
N GLU A 3 -19.82 -13.53 0.28
CA GLU A 3 -18.37 -13.70 0.25
C GLU A 3 -17.90 -14.24 1.60
N THR A 4 -17.03 -15.24 1.55
CA THR A 4 -16.42 -15.93 2.69
C THR A 4 -15.92 -14.93 3.74
N LYS A 5 -16.40 -15.09 4.98
CA LYS A 5 -16.24 -14.29 6.22
C LYS A 5 -14.85 -13.68 6.53
N ASN A 6 -13.80 -14.00 5.77
CA ASN A 6 -12.39 -13.69 6.07
C ASN A 6 -11.57 -13.13 4.87
N ASN A 7 -12.19 -12.86 3.72
CA ASN A 7 -11.49 -12.34 2.53
C ASN A 7 -12.03 -10.98 2.12
N TYR A 8 -11.16 -10.12 1.57
CA TYR A 8 -11.63 -8.88 0.93
C TYR A 8 -12.33 -9.19 -0.41
N PRO A 9 -13.39 -8.42 -0.74
CA PRO A 9 -14.00 -8.47 -2.05
C PRO A 9 -12.99 -8.12 -3.13
N ILE A 10 -13.09 -8.78 -4.30
CA ILE A 10 -12.11 -8.65 -5.41
C ILE A 10 -11.99 -7.22 -5.93
N TYR A 11 -13.05 -6.41 -5.86
CA TYR A 11 -13.01 -5.04 -6.34
C TYR A 11 -12.07 -4.13 -5.51
N VAL A 12 -11.84 -4.43 -4.23
CA VAL A 12 -10.95 -3.64 -3.36
C VAL A 12 -9.48 -3.74 -3.79
N PRO A 13 -8.85 -4.92 -3.87
CA PRO A 13 -7.47 -5.02 -4.35
C PRO A 13 -7.35 -4.62 -5.82
N LEU A 14 -8.39 -4.81 -6.65
CA LEU A 14 -8.35 -4.34 -8.03
C LEU A 14 -8.27 -2.80 -8.10
N LEU A 15 -9.14 -2.10 -7.38
CA LEU A 15 -9.15 -0.65 -7.30
C LEU A 15 -7.85 -0.11 -6.70
N ARG A 16 -7.36 -0.74 -5.63
CA ARG A 16 -6.07 -0.42 -5.00
C ARG A 16 -4.91 -0.49 -5.99
N ASN A 17 -4.82 -1.60 -6.73
CA ASN A 17 -3.74 -1.79 -7.70
C ASN A 17 -3.86 -0.83 -8.88
N LEU A 18 -5.07 -0.44 -9.28
CA LEU A 18 -5.28 0.61 -10.27
C LEU A 18 -4.73 1.96 -9.80
N PHE A 19 -5.01 2.36 -8.55
CA PHE A 19 -4.43 3.59 -7.98
C PHE A 19 -2.90 3.50 -7.84
N ASN A 20 -2.36 2.36 -7.41
CA ASN A 20 -0.91 2.16 -7.35
C ASN A 20 -0.26 2.26 -8.74
N LEU A 21 -0.89 1.67 -9.76
CA LEU A 21 -0.38 1.73 -11.13
C LEU A 21 -0.42 3.15 -11.68
N ALA A 22 -1.50 3.90 -11.40
CA ALA A 22 -1.58 5.32 -11.74
C ALA A 22 -0.49 6.13 -11.02
N LEU A 23 -0.26 5.88 -9.73
CA LEU A 23 0.80 6.54 -8.95
C LEU A 23 2.19 6.25 -9.53
N PHE A 24 2.49 4.98 -9.82
CA PHE A 24 3.76 4.58 -10.41
C PHE A 24 3.95 5.17 -11.81
N GLY A 25 2.92 5.12 -12.66
CA GLY A 25 2.97 5.66 -14.02
C GLY A 25 3.20 7.17 -14.01
N LEU A 26 2.43 7.92 -13.21
CA LEU A 26 2.59 9.36 -13.07
C LEU A 26 3.93 9.73 -12.43
N GLY A 27 4.37 8.98 -11.41
CA GLY A 27 5.65 9.20 -10.74
C GLY A 27 6.83 8.97 -11.67
N LEU A 28 6.84 7.87 -12.42
CA LEU A 28 7.85 7.58 -13.43
C LEU A 28 7.89 8.66 -14.51
N TRP A 29 6.74 9.06 -15.03
CA TRP A 29 6.66 10.11 -16.04
C TRP A 29 7.18 11.46 -15.53
N THR A 30 6.84 11.79 -14.28
CA THR A 30 7.27 13.04 -13.64
C THR A 30 8.78 13.05 -13.48
N LEU A 31 9.37 11.97 -12.94
CA LEU A 31 10.81 11.84 -12.72
C LEU A 31 11.60 11.70 -14.02
N ALA A 32 11.05 11.04 -15.04
CA ALA A 32 11.69 10.90 -16.35
C ALA A 32 11.88 12.26 -17.03
N GLY A 33 10.95 13.20 -16.79
CA GLY A 33 11.09 14.59 -17.24
C GLY A 33 12.15 15.41 -16.50
N ILE A 34 12.70 14.90 -15.39
CA ILE A 34 13.84 15.52 -14.67
C ILE A 34 15.14 14.84 -15.10
N HIS A 35 15.21 13.52 -14.93
CA HIS A 35 16.36 12.72 -15.34
C HIS A 35 15.96 11.26 -15.52
N LEU A 36 16.34 10.64 -16.65
CA LEU A 36 15.97 9.25 -16.94
C LEU A 36 16.50 8.27 -15.89
N SER A 37 17.74 8.45 -15.42
CA SER A 37 18.33 7.60 -14.38
C SER A 37 17.54 7.61 -13.07
N LEU A 38 16.96 8.75 -12.67
CA LEU A 38 16.11 8.84 -11.48
C LEU A 38 14.82 8.03 -11.65
N ALA A 39 14.20 8.11 -12.84
CA ALA A 39 13.02 7.31 -13.15
C ALA A 39 13.32 5.81 -13.11
N ILE A 40 14.44 5.37 -13.70
CA ILE A 40 14.85 3.96 -13.67
C ILE A 40 15.08 3.48 -12.23
N LEU A 41 15.82 4.25 -11.43
CA LEU A 41 16.10 3.90 -10.03
C LEU A 41 14.81 3.82 -9.22
N TYR A 42 13.90 4.78 -9.40
CA TYR A 42 12.58 4.78 -8.77
C TYR A 42 11.75 3.56 -9.18
N GLY A 43 11.71 3.22 -10.48
CA GLY A 43 10.99 2.07 -11.00
C GLY A 43 11.50 0.75 -10.41
N LEU A 44 12.82 0.57 -10.37
CA LEU A 44 13.46 -0.61 -9.75
C LEU A 44 13.15 -0.69 -8.26
N TYR A 45 13.20 0.45 -7.55
CA TYR A 45 12.85 0.52 -6.14
C TYR A 45 11.39 0.12 -5.90
N CYS A 46 10.46 0.64 -6.70
CA CYS A 46 9.03 0.30 -6.59
C CYS A 46 8.78 -1.18 -6.84
N LEU A 47 9.46 -1.76 -7.82
CA LEU A 47 9.38 -3.19 -8.13
C LEU A 47 9.93 -4.05 -6.97
N ALA A 48 11.10 -3.70 -6.44
CA ALA A 48 11.70 -4.36 -5.29
C ALA A 48 10.80 -4.25 -4.05
N ALA A 49 10.19 -3.08 -3.83
CA ALA A 49 9.28 -2.86 -2.71
C ALA A 49 8.00 -3.71 -2.84
N ALA A 50 7.44 -3.81 -4.05
CA ALA A 50 6.23 -4.58 -4.32
C ALA A 50 6.44 -6.10 -4.21
N ILE A 51 7.60 -6.61 -4.61
CA ILE A 51 7.86 -8.06 -4.67
C ILE A 51 8.54 -8.57 -3.39
N MET A 52 9.50 -7.83 -2.85
CA MET A 52 10.32 -8.31 -1.73
C MET A 52 9.90 -7.70 -0.40
N ILE A 53 9.78 -6.36 -0.34
CA ILE A 53 9.60 -5.66 0.95
C ILE A 53 8.19 -5.91 1.52
N MET A 54 7.15 -5.68 0.71
CA MET A 54 5.76 -5.89 1.14
C MET A 54 5.46 -7.37 1.45
N PRO A 55 5.68 -8.32 0.50
CA PRO A 55 5.31 -9.71 0.72
C PRO A 55 6.18 -10.39 1.77
N GLY A 56 7.48 -10.13 1.77
CA GLY A 56 8.45 -10.82 2.62
C GLY A 56 8.44 -10.37 4.08
N LEU A 57 8.27 -9.07 4.38
CA LEU A 57 8.37 -8.56 5.75
C LEU A 57 7.03 -8.37 6.47
N ARG A 58 5.97 -7.99 5.74
CA ARG A 58 4.66 -7.71 6.35
C ARG A 58 3.63 -8.77 6.09
N CYS A 59 3.52 -9.23 4.84
CA CYS A 59 2.46 -10.15 4.49
C CYS A 59 2.70 -11.56 5.05
N THR A 60 3.95 -11.97 5.27
CA THR A 60 4.33 -13.22 5.97
C THR A 60 3.82 -13.30 7.41
N ARG A 61 3.75 -12.16 8.10
CA ARG A 61 3.33 -12.03 9.52
C ARG A 61 1.86 -11.65 9.69
N CYS A 62 1.16 -11.36 8.60
CA CYS A 62 -0.22 -10.87 8.63
C CYS A 62 -1.23 -12.02 8.64
N PHE A 63 -2.38 -11.83 9.31
CA PHE A 63 -3.53 -12.75 9.22
C PHE A 63 -3.91 -13.12 7.78
N TYR A 64 -3.80 -12.17 6.84
CA TYR A 64 -4.16 -12.36 5.43
C TYR A 64 -3.08 -13.06 4.58
N HIS A 65 -2.04 -13.65 5.17
CA HIS A 65 -1.08 -14.49 4.44
C HIS A 65 -1.81 -15.66 3.75
N GLY A 66 -1.56 -15.84 2.44
CA GLY A 66 -2.26 -16.82 1.61
C GLY A 66 -3.72 -16.49 1.31
N ARG A 67 -4.18 -15.28 1.65
CA ARG A 67 -5.58 -14.84 1.50
C ARG A 67 -5.66 -13.50 0.77
N ARG A 68 -6.88 -13.14 0.35
CA ARG A 68 -7.15 -11.84 -0.30
C ARG A 68 -7.21 -10.73 0.76
N CYS A 69 -6.19 -9.87 0.79
CA CYS A 69 -6.18 -8.61 1.54
C CYS A 69 -6.57 -7.42 0.66
N SER A 70 -6.69 -6.23 1.25
CA SER A 70 -7.02 -4.98 0.53
C SER A 70 -6.06 -4.61 -0.59
N THR A 71 -4.81 -5.10 -0.56
CA THR A 71 -3.82 -4.87 -1.61
C THR A 71 -3.65 -6.07 -2.54
N GLY A 72 -4.16 -7.24 -2.18
CA GLY A 72 -3.93 -8.51 -2.88
C GLY A 72 -2.57 -9.16 -2.62
N PHE A 73 -1.62 -8.47 -1.98
CA PHE A 73 -0.28 -9.00 -1.69
C PHE A 73 -0.28 -10.20 -0.73
N GLY A 74 -1.36 -10.42 0.04
CA GLY A 74 -1.51 -11.61 0.88
C GLY A 74 -1.44 -12.92 0.09
N LEU A 75 -2.01 -12.94 -1.13
CA LEU A 75 -1.93 -14.09 -2.03
C LEU A 75 -0.51 -14.26 -2.57
N VAL A 76 0.13 -13.17 -3.00
CA VAL A 76 1.51 -13.17 -3.51
C VAL A 76 2.46 -13.69 -2.43
N ALA A 77 2.30 -13.21 -1.20
CA ALA A 77 3.12 -13.66 -0.07
C ALA A 77 2.88 -15.13 0.29
N GLY A 78 1.64 -15.63 0.16
CA GLY A 78 1.34 -17.04 0.35
C GLY A 78 1.99 -17.96 -0.68
N LEU A 79 2.21 -17.45 -1.90
CA LEU A 79 2.86 -18.20 -2.98
C LEU A 79 4.38 -18.14 -2.90
N LEU A 80 4.94 -16.96 -2.60
CA LEU A 80 6.40 -16.72 -2.64
C LEU A 80 7.10 -17.02 -1.30
N TYR A 81 6.42 -16.88 -0.16
CA TYR A 81 7.03 -16.91 1.16
C TYR A 81 6.29 -17.84 2.12
N ARG A 82 7.04 -18.51 3.00
CA ARG A 82 6.44 -19.24 4.13
C ARG A 82 5.88 -18.25 5.15
N LYS A 83 4.77 -18.63 5.78
CA LYS A 83 4.17 -17.83 6.84
C LYS A 83 5.14 -17.75 8.02
N ASP A 84 5.35 -16.56 8.53
CA ASP A 84 6.17 -16.33 9.73
C ASP A 84 5.25 -16.44 10.96
N THR A 85 5.46 -17.48 11.75
CA THR A 85 4.72 -17.75 13.00
C THR A 85 5.46 -17.30 14.25
N HIS A 86 6.71 -16.86 14.11
CA HIS A 86 7.57 -16.50 15.24
C HIS A 86 7.41 -15.03 15.63
N HIS A 87 7.09 -14.17 14.68
CA HIS A 87 7.00 -12.73 14.88
C HIS A 87 5.58 -12.18 14.73
N VAL A 88 5.24 -11.19 15.56
CA VAL A 88 3.93 -10.55 15.52
C VAL A 88 3.92 -9.48 14.43
N PHE A 89 2.77 -9.26 13.79
CA PHE A 89 2.61 -8.25 12.73
C PHE A 89 3.10 -6.85 13.13
N THR A 90 2.96 -6.50 14.42
CA THR A 90 3.35 -5.21 14.99
C THR A 90 4.86 -4.98 14.98
N ASP A 91 5.68 -6.03 15.05
CA ASP A 91 7.14 -5.95 15.09
C ASP A 91 7.71 -5.49 13.74
N GLY A 92 6.97 -5.73 12.65
CA GLY A 92 7.34 -5.35 11.29
C GLY A 92 6.93 -3.94 10.89
N VAL A 93 6.18 -3.20 11.72
CA VAL A 93 5.54 -1.93 11.32
C VAL A 93 6.54 -0.84 10.93
N TRP A 94 7.72 -0.81 11.55
CA TRP A 94 8.80 0.15 11.23
C TRP A 94 9.29 0.03 9.78
N HIS A 95 9.22 -1.18 9.20
CA HIS A 95 9.61 -1.40 7.81
C HIS A 95 8.69 -0.67 6.82
N ASN A 96 7.54 -0.12 7.26
CA ASN A 96 6.72 0.76 6.43
C ASN A 96 7.42 2.07 6.05
N VAL A 97 8.46 2.47 6.78
CA VAL A 97 9.31 3.59 6.37
C VAL A 97 9.89 3.33 4.97
N PHE A 98 10.20 2.09 4.61
CA PHE A 98 10.66 1.71 3.27
C PHE A 98 9.55 1.73 2.21
N LEU A 99 8.30 2.00 2.57
CA LEU A 99 7.20 2.16 1.60
C LEU A 99 6.86 3.64 1.40
N MET A 100 7.26 4.52 2.31
CA MET A 100 7.01 5.96 2.23
C MET A 100 7.64 6.63 0.99
N PRO A 101 8.86 6.28 0.54
CA PRO A 101 9.47 6.90 -0.64
C PRO A 101 8.68 6.69 -1.93
N ILE A 102 7.85 5.64 -2.00
CA ILE A 102 7.01 5.35 -3.18
C ILE A 102 6.10 6.52 -3.51
N GLY A 103 5.45 7.12 -2.52
CA GLY A 103 4.58 8.29 -2.72
C GLY A 103 5.33 9.61 -2.60
N LEU A 104 6.36 9.69 -1.73
CA LEU A 104 7.06 10.93 -1.46
C LEU A 104 7.94 11.38 -2.64
N PHE A 105 8.66 10.47 -3.31
CA PHE A 105 9.55 10.85 -4.42
C PHE A 105 8.81 11.42 -5.64
N PRO A 106 7.68 10.84 -6.10
CA PRO A 106 6.86 11.46 -7.14
C PRO A 106 6.38 12.86 -6.78
N LEU A 107 5.93 13.07 -5.53
CA LEU A 107 5.46 14.38 -5.06
C LEU A 107 6.60 15.40 -5.03
N ALA A 108 7.75 15.02 -4.47
CA ALA A 108 8.93 15.87 -4.44
C ALA A 108 9.42 16.22 -5.86
N GLY A 109 9.44 15.23 -6.76
CA GLY A 109 9.76 15.44 -8.17
C GLY A 109 8.77 16.37 -8.87
N ALA A 110 7.47 16.24 -8.61
CA ALA A 110 6.47 17.14 -9.16
C ALA A 110 6.67 18.58 -8.70
N VAL A 111 6.89 18.81 -7.40
CA VAL A 111 7.15 20.15 -6.84
C VAL A 111 8.42 20.74 -7.44
N TRP A 112 9.50 19.97 -7.51
CA TRP A 112 10.75 20.40 -8.15
C TRP A 112 10.51 20.84 -9.60
N ARG A 113 9.82 20.01 -10.38
CA ARG A 113 9.54 20.29 -11.79
C ARG A 113 8.69 21.56 -11.96
N ILE A 114 7.69 21.77 -11.12
CA ILE A 114 6.85 22.98 -11.11
C ILE A 114 7.69 24.24 -10.84
N ILE A 115 8.61 24.19 -9.87
CA ILE A 115 9.44 25.34 -9.49
C ILE A 115 10.40 25.73 -10.61
N PHE A 116 11.09 24.75 -11.21
CA PHE A 116 12.19 25.02 -12.14
C PHE A 116 11.77 25.16 -13.61
N TRP A 117 10.76 24.41 -14.07
CA TRP A 117 10.36 24.38 -15.48
C TRP A 117 9.11 25.20 -15.78
N GLN A 118 8.27 25.48 -14.77
CA GLN A 118 7.06 26.31 -14.85
C GLN A 118 6.12 25.98 -16.02
N ASP A 119 6.14 24.74 -16.50
CA ASP A 119 5.32 24.32 -17.63
C ASP A 119 3.92 23.88 -17.17
N ARG A 120 2.92 24.14 -18.03
CA ARG A 120 1.53 23.74 -17.78
C ARG A 120 1.38 22.23 -17.58
N LEU A 121 2.23 21.43 -18.23
CA LEU A 121 2.19 19.98 -18.11
C LEU A 121 2.61 19.53 -16.70
N SER A 122 3.65 20.13 -16.12
CA SER A 122 4.06 19.87 -14.72
C SER A 122 2.98 20.19 -13.71
N LEU A 123 2.20 21.24 -13.93
CA LEU A 123 1.05 21.55 -13.07
C LEU A 123 -0.03 20.47 -13.15
N TRP A 124 -0.39 20.03 -14.36
CA TRP A 124 -1.38 18.94 -14.54
C TRP A 124 -0.88 17.61 -13.96
N LEU A 125 0.40 17.28 -14.13
CA LEU A 125 1.02 16.09 -13.55
C LEU A 125 1.03 16.15 -12.01
N GLY A 126 1.40 17.30 -11.43
CA GLY A 126 1.38 17.51 -9.99
C GLY A 126 -0.02 17.41 -9.41
N LEU A 127 -1.02 18.04 -10.06
CA LEU A 127 -2.41 17.92 -9.65
C LEU A 127 -2.92 16.47 -9.75
N GLY A 128 -2.61 15.79 -10.85
CA GLY A 128 -2.94 14.37 -11.03
C GLY A 128 -2.33 13.49 -9.93
N LEU A 129 -1.07 13.74 -9.55
CA LEU A 129 -0.41 13.05 -8.43
C LEU A 129 -1.11 13.30 -7.10
N VAL A 130 -1.47 14.55 -6.79
CA VAL A 130 -2.21 14.87 -5.55
C VAL A 130 -3.56 14.16 -5.51
N VAL A 131 -4.30 14.16 -6.62
CA VAL A 131 -5.60 13.47 -6.73
C VAL A 131 -5.43 11.96 -6.55
N VAL A 132 -4.44 11.35 -7.20
CA VAL A 132 -4.19 9.90 -7.10
C VAL A 132 -3.72 9.50 -5.68
N VAL A 133 -2.82 10.28 -5.07
CA VAL A 133 -2.38 10.03 -3.69
C VAL A 133 -3.54 10.21 -2.71
N GLY A 134 -4.36 11.25 -2.88
CA GLY A 134 -5.56 11.46 -2.08
C GLY A 134 -6.57 10.30 -2.23
N GLY A 135 -6.80 9.84 -3.46
CA GLY A 135 -7.63 8.67 -3.76
C GLY A 135 -7.09 7.39 -3.09
N LEU A 136 -5.77 7.17 -3.15
CA LEU A 136 -5.14 6.02 -2.52
C LEU A 136 -5.24 6.06 -0.99
N LEU A 137 -5.07 7.23 -0.37
CA LEU A 137 -5.20 7.42 1.07
C LEU A 137 -6.64 7.23 1.55
N THR A 138 -7.61 7.77 0.81
CA THR A 138 -9.05 7.62 1.13
C THR A 138 -9.51 6.19 0.97
N GLU A 139 -9.15 5.52 -0.13
CA GLU A 139 -9.38 4.08 -0.32
C GLU A 139 -8.72 3.26 0.81
N HIS A 140 -7.47 3.60 1.19
CA HIS A 140 -6.80 2.93 2.29
C HIS A 140 -7.55 3.04 3.60
N ALA A 141 -7.98 4.25 3.97
CA ALA A 141 -8.64 4.50 5.23
C ALA A 141 -10.03 3.84 5.27
N LEU A 142 -10.83 4.04 4.22
CA LEU A 142 -12.24 3.68 4.21
C LEU A 142 -12.48 2.20 3.92
N LEU A 143 -11.77 1.63 2.95
CA LEU A 143 -12.00 0.26 2.47
C LEU A 143 -10.98 -0.70 3.06
N GLY A 144 -9.71 -0.31 3.09
CA GLY A 144 -8.62 -1.12 3.62
C GLY A 144 -8.64 -1.25 5.14
N CYS A 145 -8.21 -0.20 5.85
CA CYS A 145 -7.96 -0.19 7.29
C CYS A 145 -9.20 -0.49 8.13
N ARG A 146 -10.37 0.07 7.76
CA ARG A 146 -11.61 -0.12 8.50
C ARG A 146 -12.06 -1.59 8.60
N SER A 147 -11.72 -2.39 7.60
CA SER A 147 -12.05 -3.82 7.53
C SER A 147 -10.89 -4.73 7.95
N CYS A 148 -9.78 -4.16 8.43
CA CYS A 148 -8.57 -4.91 8.76
C CYS A 148 -8.67 -5.52 10.17
N ARG A 149 -8.44 -6.83 10.29
CA ARG A 149 -8.40 -7.53 11.59
C ARG A 149 -7.21 -7.13 12.46
N GLU A 150 -6.09 -6.77 11.84
CA GLU A 150 -4.86 -6.35 12.53
C GLU A 150 -4.87 -4.87 12.94
N LEU A 151 -6.01 -4.17 12.81
CA LEU A 151 -6.09 -2.72 13.07
C LEU A 151 -5.74 -2.38 14.52
N ALA A 152 -6.07 -3.25 15.49
CA ALA A 152 -5.84 -3.00 16.91
C ALA A 152 -4.36 -2.73 17.26
N GLY A 153 -3.44 -3.42 16.58
CA GLY A 153 -1.99 -3.25 16.74
C GLY A 153 -1.35 -2.28 15.74
N CYS A 154 -2.12 -1.74 14.79
CA CYS A 154 -1.59 -0.90 13.71
C CYS A 154 -1.63 0.60 14.09
N PRO A 155 -0.57 1.39 13.81
CA PRO A 155 -0.61 2.84 14.00
C PRO A 155 -1.72 3.54 13.21
N ALA A 156 -2.21 2.92 12.13
CA ALA A 156 -3.33 3.47 11.35
C ALA A 156 -4.62 3.64 12.18
N ARG A 157 -4.75 2.95 13.33
CA ARG A 157 -5.89 3.11 14.24
C ARG A 157 -6.04 4.55 14.76
N TRP A 158 -4.93 5.28 14.91
CA TRP A 158 -4.95 6.67 15.37
C TRP A 158 -5.56 7.62 14.34
N VAL A 159 -5.54 7.22 13.06
CA VAL A 159 -6.04 8.02 11.94
C VAL A 159 -7.45 7.61 11.53
N VAL A 160 -7.76 6.30 11.55
CA VAL A 160 -9.03 5.75 11.05
C VAL A 160 -10.06 5.56 12.17
N GLY A 161 -9.64 5.57 13.43
CA GLY A 161 -10.48 5.30 14.59
C GLY A 161 -10.61 3.79 14.91
N SER A 162 -11.42 3.48 15.92
CA SER A 162 -11.63 2.10 16.38
C SER A 162 -12.38 1.26 15.34
N PRO A 163 -12.03 -0.04 15.17
CA PRO A 163 -12.73 -0.91 14.24
C PRO A 163 -14.22 -1.04 14.61
N PRO A 164 -15.13 -1.22 13.63
CA PRO A 164 -16.52 -1.51 13.92
C PRO A 164 -16.64 -2.83 14.71
N ALA A 165 -17.57 -2.90 15.68
CA ALA A 165 -17.73 -4.02 16.62
C ALA A 165 -17.85 -5.43 15.99
N ALA A 166 -18.18 -5.52 14.69
CA ALA A 166 -18.20 -6.76 13.94
C ALA A 166 -16.80 -7.33 13.60
N ALA A 167 -15.75 -6.51 13.62
CA ALA A 167 -14.36 -6.92 13.36
C ALA A 167 -13.62 -7.37 14.64
N SER A 168 -14.15 -7.06 15.83
CA SER A 168 -13.63 -7.47 17.13
C SER A 168 -14.16 -8.82 17.62
N ALA A 169 -14.98 -9.51 16.83
CA ALA A 169 -15.49 -10.84 17.19
C ALA A 169 -14.39 -11.90 17.04
N GLU A 170 -13.88 -12.30 18.22
CA GLU A 170 -13.07 -13.46 18.57
C GLU A 170 -11.59 -13.47 18.11
N PRO A 171 -10.62 -13.42 19.05
CA PRO A 171 -9.38 -14.15 18.85
C PRO A 171 -9.76 -15.64 18.82
N ASP A 172 -9.47 -16.33 17.72
CA ASP A 172 -9.49 -17.79 17.67
C ASP A 172 -8.50 -18.31 18.72
N ALA A 173 -8.99 -18.50 19.94
CA ALA A 173 -8.43 -19.41 20.91
C ALA A 173 -8.60 -20.81 20.34
N LYS A 174 -7.67 -21.21 19.44
CA LYS A 174 -7.29 -22.59 19.10
C LYS A 174 -6.35 -22.59 17.89
N SER A 175 -5.05 -22.58 18.14
CA SER A 175 -4.12 -23.37 17.35
C SER A 175 -3.20 -24.08 18.33
N HIS A 176 -3.47 -25.38 18.48
CA HIS A 176 -2.61 -26.37 19.13
C HIS A 176 -1.19 -26.36 18.55
#